data_AF-A0A7J6W758-F1
#
_entry.id   AF-A0A7J6W758-F1
#
_cell.length_a   1.000
_cell.length_b   1.000
_cell.length_c   1.000
_cell.angle_alpha   90.00
_cell.angle_beta   90.00
_cell.angle_gamma   90.00
#
_symmetry.space_group_name_H-M   'P 1'
#
loop_
_entity.id
_entity.type
_entity.pdbx_description
1 polymer ?
#
loop_
_entity_poly.entity_id
_entity_poly.type
_entity_poly.pdbx_seq_one_letter_code
_entity_poly.pdbx_strand_id
1 'polypeptide(L)'
;MAVEGKQVAVAPKKKFIVELLKKLELGLVPYDEIKKLIRIELARRLQWGYKSTYEEQIAQLLNLTHSLRHMNIATEVDTLDSQMYEVPIDFLKIMNGSTLKGSCCYFKNDSTTLDEAETAMLDLYCERAQIKDGHSVLDLGCGQGALTLYVAQKYKNSHVTAVTNSISQKEYIEEESRRRNLPNVEVLLADITTHKMADTYDRILVVELFEV
;
A
#
# COMPACT_ATOMS: atom_id res chain seq x y z
N MET A 1 -31.13 -35.95 35.03
CA MET A 1 -29.87 -36.07 34.27
C MET A 1 -29.63 -34.75 33.57
N ALA A 2 -28.84 -33.86 34.19
CA ALA A 2 -28.47 -32.58 33.59
C ALA A 2 -27.21 -32.79 32.73
N VAL A 3 -27.30 -32.46 31.45
CA VAL A 3 -26.17 -32.46 30.52
C VAL A 3 -25.49 -31.10 30.67
N GLU A 4 -24.47 -31.02 31.52
CA GLU A 4 -23.60 -29.85 31.59
C GLU A 4 -22.77 -29.76 30.32
N GLY A 5 -22.98 -28.67 29.57
CA GLY A 5 -22.19 -28.32 28.40
C GLY A 5 -20.74 -28.10 28.78
N LYS A 6 -19.84 -28.91 28.21
CA LYS A 6 -18.39 -28.69 28.28
C LYS A 6 -18.07 -27.34 27.64
N GLN A 7 -17.79 -26.33 28.45
CA GLN A 7 -17.02 -25.16 28.00
C GLN A 7 -15.67 -25.66 27.50
N VAL A 8 -15.45 -25.55 26.20
CA VAL A 8 -14.16 -25.82 25.58
C VAL A 8 -13.19 -24.73 26.06
N ALA A 9 -12.37 -25.07 27.06
CA ALA A 9 -11.36 -24.18 27.60
C ALA A 9 -10.42 -23.71 26.48
N VAL A 10 -10.39 -22.40 26.24
CA VAL A 10 -9.46 -21.78 25.29
C VAL A 10 -8.04 -22.03 25.78
N ALA A 11 -7.23 -22.74 24.98
CA ALA A 11 -5.86 -23.11 25.33
C ALA A 11 -5.03 -21.90 25.81
N PRO A 12 -4.16 -22.05 26.84
CA PRO A 12 -3.53 -20.94 27.57
C PRO A 12 -2.75 -19.95 26.69
N LYS A 13 -2.18 -20.40 25.56
CA LYS A 13 -1.50 -19.54 24.58
C LYS A 13 -2.44 -18.57 23.85
N LYS A 14 -3.67 -18.99 23.53
CA LYS A 14 -4.64 -18.14 22.82
C LYS A 14 -5.17 -17.02 23.73
N LYS A 15 -5.35 -17.30 25.03
CA LYS A 15 -5.71 -16.29 26.02
C LYS A 15 -4.61 -15.22 26.18
N PHE A 16 -3.34 -15.63 26.20
CA PHE A 16 -2.20 -14.72 26.27
C PHE A 16 -2.14 -13.76 25.07
N ILE A 17 -2.34 -14.25 23.84
CA ILE A 17 -2.33 -13.40 22.64
C ILE A 17 -3.41 -12.32 22.70
N VAL A 18 -4.64 -12.69 23.08
CA VAL A 18 -5.75 -11.73 23.20
C VAL A 18 -5.44 -10.66 24.25
N GLU A 19 -4.83 -11.04 25.37
CA GLU A 19 -4.42 -10.08 26.40
C GLU A 19 -3.30 -9.14 25.90
N LEU A 20 -2.34 -9.68 25.15
CA LEU A 20 -1.27 -8.88 24.54
C LEU A 20 -1.82 -7.87 23.52
N LEU A 21 -2.75 -8.29 22.65
CA LEU A 21 -3.39 -7.39 21.68
C LEU A 21 -4.11 -6.24 22.37
N LYS A 22 -4.87 -6.50 23.43
CA LYS A 22 -5.51 -5.45 24.24
C LYS A 22 -4.51 -4.48 24.86
N LYS A 23 -3.36 -4.97 25.33
CA LYS A 23 -2.29 -4.11 25.86
C LYS A 23 -1.67 -3.24 24.76
N LEU A 24 -1.55 -3.75 23.53
CA LEU A 24 -1.07 -2.98 22.38
C LEU A 24 -2.04 -1.87 22.01
N GLU A 25 -3.34 -2.18 21.91
CA GLU A 25 -4.41 -1.20 21.63
C GLU A 25 -4.45 -0.07 22.66
N LEU A 26 -4.21 -0.39 23.93
CA LEU A 26 -4.18 0.59 25.03
C LEU A 26 -2.82 1.32 25.19
N GLY A 27 -1.83 1.05 24.33
CA GLY A 27 -0.50 1.67 24.43
C GLY A 27 0.30 1.28 25.69
N LEU A 28 0.01 0.13 26.29
CA LEU A 28 0.62 -0.33 27.55
C LEU A 28 1.91 -1.14 27.37
N VAL A 29 2.35 -1.36 26.12
CA VAL A 29 3.54 -2.14 25.80
C VAL A 29 4.66 -1.20 25.34
N PRO A 30 5.84 -1.20 25.99
CA PRO A 30 6.97 -0.37 25.56
C PRO A 30 7.45 -0.72 24.14
N TYR A 31 7.90 0.28 23.39
CA TYR A 31 8.30 0.11 21.98
C TYR A 31 9.37 -0.95 21.75
N ASP A 32 10.36 -1.09 22.63
CA ASP A 32 11.39 -2.12 22.48
C ASP A 32 10.84 -3.54 22.63
N GLU A 33 9.82 -3.72 23.49
CA GLU A 33 9.14 -5.00 23.63
C GLU A 33 8.25 -5.27 22.41
N ILE A 34 7.54 -4.27 21.88
CA ILE A 34 6.80 -4.39 20.61
C ILE A 34 7.76 -4.85 19.50
N LYS A 35 8.89 -4.16 19.31
CA LYS A 35 9.90 -4.50 18.29
C LYS A 35 10.45 -5.91 18.49
N LYS A 36 10.73 -6.32 19.72
CA LYS A 36 11.22 -7.66 20.04
C LYS A 36 10.20 -8.74 19.69
N LEU A 37 8.94 -8.56 20.06
CA LEU A 37 7.86 -9.50 19.75
C LEU A 37 7.64 -9.62 18.24
N ILE A 38 7.65 -8.50 17.51
CA ILE A 38 7.61 -8.50 16.04
C ILE A 38 8.78 -9.30 15.46
N ARG A 39 10.02 -9.07 15.92
CA ARG A 39 11.21 -9.82 15.43
C ARG A 39 11.11 -11.32 15.66
N ILE A 40 10.50 -11.77 16.76
CA ILE A 40 10.26 -13.19 17.02
C ILE A 40 9.33 -13.79 15.96
N GLU A 41 8.22 -13.12 15.64
CA GLU A 41 7.29 -13.62 14.63
C GLU A 41 7.88 -13.53 13.21
N LEU A 42 8.65 -12.48 12.91
CA LEU A 42 9.41 -12.38 11.66
C LEU A 42 10.42 -13.54 11.52
N ALA A 43 11.16 -13.88 12.58
CA ALA A 43 12.09 -15.01 12.58
C ALA A 43 11.37 -16.35 12.35
N ARG A 44 10.20 -16.55 12.96
CA ARG A 44 9.36 -17.74 12.69
C ARG A 44 8.86 -17.76 11.25
N ARG A 45 8.49 -16.61 10.68
CA ARG A 45 8.07 -16.51 9.28
C ARG A 45 9.20 -16.86 8.32
N LEU A 46 10.42 -16.41 8.60
CA LEU A 46 11.62 -16.80 7.85
C LEU A 46 11.88 -18.30 7.95
N GLN A 47 11.82 -18.86 9.16
CA GLN A 47 12.00 -20.31 9.37
C GLN A 47 10.93 -21.13 8.63
N TRP A 48 9.69 -20.66 8.59
CA TRP A 48 8.61 -21.30 7.83
C TRP A 48 8.81 -21.18 6.31
N GLY A 49 9.28 -20.02 5.84
CA GLY A 49 9.39 -19.67 4.43
C GLY A 49 10.55 -20.33 3.71
N TYR A 50 11.73 -20.39 4.35
CA TYR A 50 12.89 -21.06 3.78
C TYR A 50 12.69 -22.58 3.77
N LYS A 51 13.03 -23.20 2.64
CA LYS A 51 13.00 -24.65 2.46
C LYS A 51 14.40 -25.25 2.50
N SER A 52 14.45 -26.53 2.82
CA SER A 52 15.72 -27.24 3.03
C SER A 52 16.49 -27.45 1.74
N THR A 53 15.78 -27.46 0.61
CA THR A 53 16.36 -27.53 -0.73
C THR A 53 15.83 -26.43 -1.63
N TYR A 54 16.60 -26.09 -2.65
CA TYR A 54 16.18 -25.14 -3.68
C TYR A 54 14.97 -25.66 -4.48
N GLU A 55 14.89 -26.98 -4.71
CA GLU A 55 13.75 -27.62 -5.37
C GLU A 55 12.44 -27.37 -4.61
N GLU A 56 12.43 -27.59 -3.29
CA GLU A 56 11.27 -27.30 -2.44
C GLU A 56 10.91 -25.81 -2.45
N GLN A 57 11.92 -24.93 -2.49
CA GLN A 57 11.71 -23.49 -2.52
C GLN A 57 10.98 -23.06 -3.80
N ILE A 58 11.41 -23.60 -4.95
CA ILE A 58 10.76 -23.36 -6.24
C ILE A 58 9.37 -24.01 -6.29
N ALA A 59 9.22 -25.24 -5.78
CA ALA A 59 7.92 -25.90 -5.71
C ALA A 59 6.89 -25.09 -4.90
N GLN A 60 7.30 -24.49 -3.78
CA GLN A 60 6.42 -23.61 -2.99
C GLN A 60 6.01 -22.37 -3.78
N LEU A 61 6.94 -21.71 -4.48
CA LEU A 61 6.63 -20.54 -5.32
C LEU A 61 5.65 -20.92 -6.43
N LEU A 62 5.90 -22.02 -7.13
CA LEU A 62 5.03 -22.50 -8.21
C LEU A 62 3.63 -22.83 -7.69
N ASN A 63 3.52 -23.50 -6.54
CA ASN A 63 2.24 -23.78 -5.90
C ASN A 63 1.44 -22.51 -5.63
N LEU A 64 2.08 -21.46 -5.11
CA LEU A 64 1.44 -20.17 -4.90
C LEU A 64 0.99 -19.57 -6.25
N THR A 65 1.88 -19.47 -7.24
CA THR A 65 1.52 -18.90 -8.55
C THR A 65 0.38 -19.65 -9.24
N HIS A 66 0.33 -20.97 -9.13
CA HIS A 66 -0.77 -21.78 -9.66
C HIS A 66 -2.07 -21.52 -8.88
N SER A 67 -2.02 -21.46 -7.55
CA SER A 67 -3.22 -21.17 -6.76
C SER A 67 -3.83 -19.80 -7.08
N LEU A 68 -2.99 -18.76 -7.26
CA LEU A 68 -3.45 -17.40 -7.55
C LEU A 68 -4.13 -17.29 -8.92
N ARG A 69 -3.71 -18.09 -9.91
CA ARG A 69 -4.33 -18.12 -11.25
C ARG A 69 -5.78 -18.61 -11.27
N HIS A 70 -6.23 -19.26 -10.20
CA HIS A 70 -7.60 -19.76 -10.06
C HIS A 70 -8.47 -18.86 -9.19
N MET A 71 -7.93 -17.75 -8.68
CA MET A 71 -8.66 -16.77 -7.89
C MET A 71 -9.21 -15.65 -8.78
N ASN A 72 -10.16 -14.87 -8.23
CA ASN A 72 -10.52 -13.58 -8.81
C ASN A 72 -9.35 -12.60 -8.70
N ILE A 73 -9.42 -11.48 -9.44
CA ILE A 73 -8.37 -10.44 -9.43
C ILE A 73 -8.12 -9.94 -7.99
N ALA A 74 -9.18 -9.71 -7.23
CA ALA A 74 -9.13 -9.39 -5.81
C ALA A 74 -10.29 -10.04 -5.06
N THR A 75 -10.15 -10.09 -3.74
CA THR A 75 -11.18 -10.46 -2.77
C THR A 75 -11.26 -9.37 -1.71
N GLU A 76 -12.40 -9.17 -1.04
CA GLU A 76 -12.52 -8.20 0.07
C GLU A 76 -12.31 -6.72 -0.35
N VAL A 77 -12.67 -6.36 -1.59
CA VAL A 77 -12.42 -5.01 -2.17
C VAL A 77 -13.05 -3.88 -1.34
N ASP A 78 -14.33 -3.99 -1.00
CA ASP A 78 -15.06 -2.94 -0.25
C ASP A 78 -14.68 -2.88 1.24
N THR A 79 -14.37 -4.04 1.83
CA THR A 79 -13.98 -4.16 3.25
C THR A 79 -12.57 -3.62 3.49
N LEU A 80 -11.70 -3.68 2.49
CA LEU A 80 -10.36 -3.11 2.52
C LEU A 80 -10.36 -1.56 2.43
N ASP A 81 -11.17 -0.98 1.53
CA ASP A 81 -11.28 0.48 1.36
C ASP A 81 -11.73 1.16 2.65
N SER A 82 -12.81 0.65 3.24
CA SER A 82 -13.39 1.17 4.47
C SER A 82 -12.50 1.02 5.72
N GLN A 83 -11.56 0.07 5.74
CA GLN A 83 -10.70 -0.17 6.92
C GLN A 83 -9.35 0.55 6.84
N MET A 84 -8.81 0.78 5.65
CA MET A 84 -7.41 1.18 5.49
C MET A 84 -7.19 2.49 4.70
N TYR A 85 -8.13 2.88 3.82
CA TYR A 85 -7.87 3.97 2.87
C TYR A 85 -8.67 5.25 3.14
N GLU A 86 -9.73 5.20 3.95
CA GLU A 86 -10.47 6.39 4.43
C GLU A 86 -9.83 7.00 5.70
N VAL A 87 -8.56 7.40 5.59
CA VAL A 87 -7.86 8.11 6.67
C VAL A 87 -8.01 9.63 6.47
N PRO A 88 -8.37 10.40 7.51
CA PRO A 88 -8.48 11.85 7.40
C PRO A 88 -7.20 12.50 6.88
N ILE A 89 -7.34 13.38 5.86
CA ILE A 89 -6.19 13.99 5.18
C ILE A 89 -5.28 14.78 6.12
N ASP A 90 -5.84 15.43 7.14
CA ASP A 90 -5.07 16.24 8.08
C ASP A 90 -4.20 15.37 8.99
N PHE A 91 -4.62 14.13 9.29
CA PHE A 91 -3.75 13.17 9.97
C PHE A 91 -2.60 12.74 9.06
N LEU A 92 -2.88 12.47 7.78
CA LEU A 92 -1.85 12.09 6.81
C LEU A 92 -0.80 13.19 6.61
N LYS A 93 -1.18 14.47 6.63
CA LYS A 93 -0.25 15.62 6.57
C LYS A 93 0.69 15.72 7.77
N ILE A 94 0.31 15.16 8.92
CA ILE A 94 1.16 15.12 10.11
C ILE A 94 2.08 13.90 10.08
N MET A 95 1.58 12.76 9.59
CA MET A 95 2.29 11.49 9.60
C MET A 95 3.27 11.34 8.42
N ASN A 96 2.87 11.75 7.22
CA ASN A 96 3.64 11.60 5.99
C ASN A 96 4.45 12.87 5.67
N GLY A 97 5.29 12.81 4.65
CA GLY A 97 6.01 13.98 4.14
C GLY A 97 5.11 14.88 3.29
N SER A 98 5.71 15.93 2.73
CA SER A 98 5.04 16.99 1.97
C SER A 98 4.24 16.52 0.75
N THR A 99 4.54 15.33 0.20
CA THR A 99 3.80 14.76 -0.94
C THR A 99 2.69 13.81 -0.52
N LEU A 100 2.57 13.51 0.78
CA LEU A 100 1.67 12.51 1.35
C LEU A 100 1.89 11.11 0.77
N LYS A 101 3.14 10.71 0.54
CA LYS A 101 3.45 9.43 -0.07
C LYS A 101 3.23 8.28 0.91
N GLY A 102 2.12 7.55 0.74
CA GLY A 102 1.76 6.38 1.56
C GLY A 102 2.50 5.07 1.22
N SER A 103 3.68 5.12 0.60
CA SER A 103 4.45 3.94 0.15
C SER A 103 5.97 4.12 0.38
N CYS A 104 6.78 3.08 0.20
CA CYS A 104 8.21 3.07 0.53
C CYS A 104 9.01 4.26 -0.03
N CYS A 105 9.79 4.96 0.81
CA CYS A 105 10.65 6.11 0.46
C CYS A 105 12.13 5.72 0.24
N TYR A 106 12.96 6.62 -0.33
CA TYR A 106 14.37 6.33 -0.66
C TYR A 106 15.32 7.19 0.15
N PHE A 107 15.89 6.61 1.20
CA PHE A 107 16.88 7.26 2.03
C PHE A 107 18.28 7.02 1.44
N LYS A 108 18.86 8.05 0.82
CA LYS A 108 20.19 7.95 0.18
C LYS A 108 21.33 7.89 1.20
N ASN A 109 21.14 8.50 2.36
CA ASN A 109 22.11 8.57 3.45
C ASN A 109 21.39 8.81 4.79
N ASP A 110 22.12 8.70 5.89
CA ASP A 110 21.58 8.79 7.25
C ASP A 110 20.97 10.16 7.58
N SER A 111 21.33 11.21 6.83
CA SER A 111 20.80 12.57 7.00
C SER A 111 19.59 12.88 6.10
N THR A 112 19.16 11.95 5.25
CA THR A 112 18.05 12.16 4.33
C THR A 112 16.74 12.33 5.13
N THR A 113 16.09 13.46 4.95
CA THR A 113 14.78 13.75 5.56
C THR A 113 13.66 12.95 4.86
N LEU A 114 12.48 12.86 5.49
CA LEU A 114 11.33 12.18 4.89
C LEU A 114 10.92 12.83 3.54
N ASP A 115 10.85 14.16 3.48
CA ASP A 115 10.48 14.90 2.26
C ASP A 115 11.47 14.65 1.11
N GLU A 116 12.77 14.62 1.42
CA GLU A 116 13.81 14.28 0.45
C GLU A 116 13.70 12.82 0.01
N ALA A 117 13.36 11.90 0.92
CA ALA A 117 13.22 10.48 0.62
C ALA A 117 11.97 10.17 -0.23
N GLU A 118 10.87 10.90 -0.01
CA GLU A 118 9.67 10.85 -0.86
C GLU A 118 10.05 11.30 -2.28
N THR A 119 10.62 12.50 -2.41
CA THR A 119 11.04 13.07 -3.69
C THR A 119 12.03 12.15 -4.42
N ALA A 120 13.00 11.58 -3.70
CA ALA A 120 13.99 10.68 -4.27
C ALA A 120 13.38 9.40 -4.84
N MET A 121 12.32 8.84 -4.24
CA MET A 121 11.60 7.72 -4.85
C MET A 121 10.80 8.13 -6.07
N LEU A 122 10.13 9.28 -6.02
CA LEU A 122 9.34 9.77 -7.15
C LEU A 122 10.23 10.05 -8.36
N ASP A 123 11.44 10.58 -8.14
CA ASP A 123 12.51 10.67 -9.15
C ASP A 123 12.89 9.30 -9.71
N LEU A 124 13.15 8.33 -8.83
CA LEU A 124 13.57 6.99 -9.22
C LEU A 124 12.49 6.24 -10.02
N TYR A 125 11.21 6.44 -9.68
CA TYR A 125 10.09 5.93 -10.47
C TYR A 125 10.10 6.50 -11.88
N CYS A 126 10.24 7.83 -12.01
CA CYS A 126 10.31 8.49 -13.31
C CYS A 126 11.49 7.99 -14.15
N GLU A 127 12.66 7.82 -13.52
CA GLU A 127 13.88 7.31 -14.16
C GLU A 127 13.68 5.87 -14.68
N ARG A 128 13.25 4.96 -13.81
CA ARG A 128 13.12 3.53 -14.15
C ARG A 128 11.97 3.26 -15.11
N ALA A 129 10.87 3.99 -14.98
CA ALA A 129 9.77 3.93 -15.94
C ALA A 129 10.06 4.71 -17.23
N GLN A 130 11.20 5.41 -17.30
CA GLN A 130 11.61 6.21 -18.46
C GLN A 130 10.50 7.17 -18.89
N ILE A 131 9.93 7.89 -17.93
CA ILE A 131 8.93 8.92 -18.19
C ILE A 131 9.59 10.06 -18.96
N LYS A 132 8.91 10.54 -19.99
CA LYS A 132 9.32 11.69 -20.78
C LYS A 132 8.18 12.69 -20.82
N ASP A 133 8.55 13.94 -21.04
CA ASP A 133 7.57 15.00 -21.25
C ASP A 133 6.77 14.73 -22.53
N GLY A 134 5.45 14.89 -22.45
CA GLY A 134 4.52 14.58 -23.54
C GLY A 134 3.90 13.18 -23.49
N HIS A 135 4.28 12.32 -22.56
CA HIS A 135 3.65 11.00 -22.40
C HIS A 135 2.25 11.09 -21.79
N SER A 136 1.37 10.17 -22.17
CA SER A 136 0.19 9.83 -21.36
C SER A 136 0.58 8.81 -20.26
N VAL A 137 0.29 9.14 -19.01
CA VAL A 137 0.70 8.35 -17.83
C VAL A 137 -0.53 7.95 -17.02
N LEU A 138 -0.67 6.66 -16.72
CA LEU A 138 -1.70 6.13 -15.83
C LEU A 138 -1.07 5.73 -14.48
N ASP A 139 -1.61 6.22 -13.38
CA ASP A 139 -1.20 5.90 -12.00
C ASP A 139 -2.31 5.08 -11.31
N LEU A 140 -2.14 3.77 -11.25
CA LEU A 140 -3.13 2.84 -10.69
C LEU A 140 -2.92 2.66 -9.19
N GLY A 141 -3.97 2.92 -8.39
CA GLY A 141 -3.85 2.90 -6.93
C GLY A 141 -3.09 4.13 -6.43
N CYS A 142 -3.46 5.31 -6.91
CA CYS A 142 -2.66 6.53 -6.78
C CYS A 142 -2.49 7.08 -5.35
N GLY A 143 -3.22 6.54 -4.36
CA GLY A 143 -3.24 7.05 -2.99
C GLY A 143 -3.65 8.52 -2.96
N GLN A 144 -2.95 9.35 -2.17
CA GLN A 144 -3.13 10.80 -2.15
C GLN A 144 -2.48 11.53 -3.35
N GLY A 145 -2.05 10.80 -4.39
CA GLY A 145 -1.53 11.36 -5.64
C GLY A 145 -0.12 11.90 -5.57
N ALA A 146 0.70 11.43 -4.62
CA ALA A 146 2.11 11.82 -4.50
C ALA A 146 2.86 11.68 -5.84
N LEU A 147 2.70 10.56 -6.53
CA LEU A 147 3.30 10.32 -7.85
C LEU A 147 2.61 11.09 -8.97
N THR A 148 1.28 11.04 -9.02
CA THR A 148 0.47 11.78 -10.00
C THR A 148 0.84 13.27 -10.06
N LEU A 149 0.80 13.96 -8.92
CA LEU A 149 1.06 15.41 -8.84
C LEU A 149 2.53 15.72 -9.16
N TYR A 150 3.44 14.85 -8.75
CA TYR A 150 4.87 15.00 -9.02
C TYR A 150 5.18 14.89 -10.52
N VAL A 151 4.66 13.86 -11.19
CA VAL A 151 4.83 13.68 -12.65
C VAL A 151 4.21 14.84 -13.41
N ALA A 152 2.97 15.23 -13.07
CA ALA A 152 2.28 16.32 -13.73
C ALA A 152 3.02 17.66 -13.63
N GLN A 153 3.61 17.95 -12.45
CA GLN A 153 4.38 19.16 -12.24
C GLN A 153 5.74 19.16 -12.97
N LYS A 154 6.41 18.00 -13.01
CA LYS A 154 7.73 17.84 -13.64
C LYS A 154 7.65 17.79 -15.18
N TYR A 155 6.60 17.20 -15.71
CA TYR A 155 6.39 16.97 -17.15
C TYR A 155 5.11 17.67 -17.62
N LYS A 156 5.22 18.96 -17.93
CA LYS A 156 4.08 19.85 -18.18
C LYS A 156 3.29 19.51 -19.45
N ASN A 157 3.93 18.84 -20.42
CA ASN A 157 3.27 18.42 -21.66
C ASN A 157 2.67 17.02 -21.56
N SER A 158 2.96 16.27 -20.48
CA SER A 158 2.35 14.97 -20.22
C SER A 158 0.93 15.11 -19.68
N HIS A 159 0.08 14.12 -19.94
CA HIS A 159 -1.24 13.97 -19.32
C HIS A 159 -1.20 12.83 -18.31
N VAL A 160 -1.59 13.09 -17.06
CA VAL A 160 -1.52 12.10 -15.98
C VAL A 160 -2.94 11.76 -15.51
N THR A 161 -3.33 10.51 -15.68
CA THR A 161 -4.60 9.97 -15.18
C THR A 161 -4.32 9.15 -13.92
N ALA A 162 -4.93 9.55 -12.81
CA ALA A 162 -4.91 8.83 -11.55
C ALA A 162 -6.17 7.96 -11.40
N VAL A 163 -6.02 6.72 -10.96
CA VAL A 163 -7.15 5.82 -10.66
C VAL A 163 -7.13 5.44 -9.18
N THR A 164 -8.25 5.69 -8.52
CA THR A 164 -8.51 5.30 -7.13
C THR A 164 -9.95 4.83 -6.98
N ASN A 165 -10.21 3.93 -6.03
CA ASN A 165 -11.55 3.58 -5.59
C ASN A 165 -12.04 4.45 -4.40
N SER A 166 -11.17 5.29 -3.83
CA SER A 166 -11.50 6.13 -2.68
C SER A 166 -11.92 7.54 -3.09
N ILE A 167 -13.11 7.96 -2.63
CA ILE A 167 -13.65 9.31 -2.86
C ILE A 167 -12.72 10.37 -2.24
N SER A 168 -12.25 10.15 -1.02
CA SER A 168 -11.39 11.09 -0.29
C SER A 168 -10.06 11.36 -1.00
N GLN A 169 -9.46 10.33 -1.60
CA GLN A 169 -8.24 10.43 -2.38
C GLN A 169 -8.47 11.26 -3.65
N LYS A 170 -9.56 10.99 -4.37
CA LYS A 170 -9.93 11.74 -5.56
C LYS A 170 -10.11 13.23 -5.26
N GLU A 171 -10.89 13.56 -4.24
CA GLU A 171 -11.18 14.94 -3.86
C GLU A 171 -9.90 15.71 -3.52
N TYR A 172 -8.98 15.09 -2.75
CA TYR A 172 -7.71 15.70 -2.40
C TYR A 172 -6.84 16.00 -3.64
N ILE A 173 -6.71 15.02 -4.56
CA ILE A 173 -5.87 15.20 -5.76
C ILE A 173 -6.44 16.29 -6.66
N GLU A 174 -7.76 16.34 -6.86
CA GLU A 174 -8.40 17.38 -7.67
C GLU A 174 -8.27 18.78 -7.05
N GLU A 175 -8.36 18.89 -5.72
CA GLU A 175 -8.14 20.17 -5.04
C GLU A 175 -6.68 20.63 -5.17
N GLU A 176 -5.74 19.73 -4.91
CA GLU A 176 -4.32 20.03 -4.99
C GLU A 176 -3.85 20.33 -6.42
N SER A 177 -4.38 19.64 -7.42
CA SER A 177 -4.05 19.92 -8.82
C SER A 177 -4.51 21.33 -9.22
N ARG A 178 -5.73 21.74 -8.83
CA ARG A 178 -6.23 23.10 -9.01
C ARG A 178 -5.37 24.11 -8.26
N ARG A 179 -5.06 23.85 -6.99
CA ARG A 179 -4.25 24.75 -6.13
C ARG A 179 -2.84 24.96 -6.69
N ARG A 180 -2.25 23.93 -7.30
CA ARG A 180 -0.91 23.98 -7.92
C ARG A 180 -0.93 24.39 -9.40
N ASN A 181 -2.10 24.69 -9.97
CA ASN A 181 -2.30 25.02 -11.38
C ASN A 181 -1.74 23.95 -12.33
N LEU A 182 -2.12 22.69 -12.10
CA LEU A 182 -1.75 21.51 -12.89
C LEU A 182 -2.97 21.04 -13.72
N PRO A 183 -3.22 21.63 -14.90
CA PRO A 183 -4.38 21.27 -15.73
C PRO A 183 -4.24 19.90 -16.41
N ASN A 184 -3.06 19.29 -16.32
CA ASN A 184 -2.71 18.02 -16.93
C ASN A 184 -2.89 16.82 -15.98
N VAL A 185 -3.72 16.98 -14.93
CA VAL A 185 -4.12 15.91 -14.01
C VAL A 185 -5.59 15.61 -14.21
N GLU A 186 -5.90 14.33 -14.37
CA GLU A 186 -7.25 13.78 -14.38
C GLU A 186 -7.36 12.69 -13.32
N VAL A 187 -8.50 12.59 -12.63
CA VAL A 187 -8.71 11.59 -11.58
C VAL A 187 -9.99 10.79 -11.84
N LEU A 188 -9.84 9.48 -12.01
CA LEU A 188 -10.92 8.53 -12.20
C LEU A 188 -11.22 7.81 -10.88
N LEU A 189 -12.48 7.89 -10.45
CA LEU A 189 -12.98 7.08 -9.34
C LEU A 189 -13.48 5.76 -9.91
N ALA A 190 -12.71 4.69 -9.72
CA ALA A 190 -13.03 3.38 -10.25
C ALA A 190 -12.37 2.26 -9.45
N ASP A 191 -13.10 1.15 -9.31
CA ASP A 191 -12.56 -0.13 -8.86
C ASP A 191 -11.81 -0.82 -10.02
N ILE A 192 -10.48 -0.91 -9.92
CA ILE A 192 -9.60 -1.48 -10.95
C ILE A 192 -9.92 -2.96 -11.23
N THR A 193 -10.54 -3.69 -10.30
CA THR A 193 -10.84 -5.11 -10.45
C THR A 193 -11.99 -5.36 -11.43
N THR A 194 -12.85 -4.36 -11.63
CA THR A 194 -14.03 -4.43 -12.51
C THR A 194 -14.01 -3.38 -13.63
N HIS A 195 -13.19 -2.33 -13.49
CA HIS A 195 -13.12 -1.23 -14.43
C HIS A 195 -12.62 -1.66 -15.81
N LYS A 196 -13.24 -1.10 -16.85
CA LYS A 196 -12.87 -1.28 -18.24
C LYS A 196 -12.76 0.09 -18.89
N MET A 197 -11.65 0.31 -19.59
CA MET A 197 -11.40 1.51 -20.37
C MET A 197 -10.94 1.13 -21.78
N ALA A 198 -11.24 1.99 -22.75
CA ALA A 198 -10.76 1.84 -24.13
C ALA A 198 -9.45 2.63 -24.35
N ASP A 199 -9.12 3.54 -23.44
CA ASP A 199 -7.95 4.40 -23.51
C ASP A 199 -6.65 3.61 -23.39
N THR A 200 -5.58 4.18 -23.93
CA THR A 200 -4.23 3.61 -23.88
C THR A 200 -3.24 4.66 -23.41
N TYR A 201 -2.20 4.21 -22.71
CA TYR A 201 -1.23 5.08 -22.07
C TYR A 201 0.18 4.71 -22.51
N ASP A 202 1.05 5.70 -22.70
CA ASP A 202 2.46 5.47 -22.96
C ASP A 202 3.12 4.77 -21.77
N ARG A 203 2.67 5.07 -20.54
CA ARG A 203 3.21 4.52 -19.28
C ARG A 203 2.09 4.21 -18.30
N ILE A 204 2.17 3.02 -17.68
CA ILE A 204 1.32 2.64 -16.55
C ILE A 204 2.22 2.41 -15.35
N LEU A 205 1.92 3.10 -14.26
CA LEU A 205 2.62 3.02 -12.99
C LEU A 205 1.70 2.34 -11.97
N VAL A 206 2.25 1.36 -11.26
CA VAL A 206 1.55 0.61 -10.21
C VAL A 206 2.50 0.56 -9.02
N VAL A 207 2.16 1.28 -7.95
CA VAL A 207 3.02 1.37 -6.76
C VAL A 207 2.29 0.73 -5.58
N GLU A 208 2.77 -0.44 -5.16
CA GLU A 208 2.27 -1.17 -3.97
C GLU A 208 0.74 -1.45 -3.99
N LEU A 209 0.21 -1.87 -5.15
CA LEU A 209 -1.21 -2.19 -5.33
C LEU A 209 -1.49 -3.71 -5.42
N PHE A 210 -0.54 -4.52 -5.88
CA PHE A 210 -0.79 -5.96 -6.13
C PHE A 210 -0.87 -6.78 -4.84
N GLU A 211 -0.42 -6.21 -3.74
CA GLU A 211 -0.42 -6.79 -2.41
C GLU A 211 -1.82 -6.80 -1.77
N VAL A 212 -2.75 -6.00 -2.29
CA VAL A 212 -4.02 -5.64 -1.64
C VAL A 212 -5.24 -6.12 -2.39
#